data_AF-A0A7C3SW76-F1
#
_entry.id   AF-A0A7C3SW76-F1
#
_cell.length_a   1.000
_cell.length_b   1.000
_cell.length_c   1.000
_cell.angle_alpha   90.00
_cell.angle_beta   90.00
_cell.angle_gamma   90.00
#
_symmetry.space_group_name_H-M   'P 1'
#
loop_
_entity.id
_entity.type
_entity.pdbx_description
1 polymer ?
#
loop_
_entity_poly.entity_id
_entity_poly.type
_entity_poly.pdbx_seq_one_letter_code
_entity_poly.pdbx_strand_id
1 'polypeptide(L)'
;MKIIRFSDSGFSPQYQDYHLRSLIWPLLNYFYNRDFPLYSKARAIFSSNHQYFKRLAQFIYENEEDFEYGIWAFIDGHVNNASLNHLNKRVSVWKAEIPDHIYVYDVNLNEKYLITDKRAQFFGFFIPSKELKFVSDVKKIG
;
A
#
# COMPACT_ATOMS: atom_id res chain seq x y z
N MET A 1 -12.44 -10.88 10.10
CA MET A 1 -11.68 -11.53 9.00
C MET A 1 -10.30 -12.04 9.45
N LYS A 2 -9.71 -13.01 8.74
CA LYS A 2 -8.32 -13.48 8.94
C LYS A 2 -7.39 -12.92 7.86
N ILE A 3 -6.23 -12.42 8.28
CA ILE A 3 -5.21 -11.86 7.39
C ILE A 3 -3.86 -12.53 7.61
N ILE A 4 -3.05 -12.51 6.56
CA ILE A 4 -1.70 -13.06 6.53
C ILE A 4 -0.70 -12.00 6.09
N ARG A 5 0.47 -12.01 6.71
CA ARG A 5 1.59 -11.12 6.37
C ARG A 5 2.88 -11.90 6.32
N PHE A 6 3.67 -11.60 5.30
CA PHE A 6 5.03 -12.10 5.12
C PHE A 6 5.99 -11.02 5.63
N SER A 7 6.61 -11.24 6.79
CA SER A 7 7.46 -10.24 7.45
C SER A 7 8.31 -10.85 8.57
N ASP A 8 9.55 -10.37 8.70
CA ASP A 8 10.40 -10.69 9.85
C ASP A 8 9.91 -10.00 11.14
N SER A 9 9.18 -8.88 11.02
CA SER A 9 8.68 -8.07 12.14
C SER A 9 7.19 -8.30 12.44
N GLY A 10 6.58 -9.38 11.94
CA GLY A 10 5.17 -9.70 12.19
C GLY A 10 4.21 -8.60 11.77
N PHE A 11 3.32 -8.19 12.68
CA PHE A 11 2.30 -7.15 12.45
C PHE A 11 2.72 -5.75 12.92
N SER A 12 4.00 -5.54 13.26
CA SER A 12 4.50 -4.20 13.60
C SER A 12 4.46 -3.27 12.39
N PRO A 13 3.99 -2.01 12.56
CA PRO A 13 4.01 -1.01 11.49
C PRO A 13 5.43 -0.73 11.05
N GLN A 14 5.61 -0.45 9.76
CA GLN A 14 6.88 -0.07 9.16
C GLN A 14 6.69 1.24 8.40
N TYR A 15 7.71 2.09 8.46
CA TYR A 15 7.77 3.31 7.66
C TYR A 15 7.80 2.96 6.17
N GLN A 16 6.95 3.60 5.36
CA GLN A 16 6.77 3.24 3.94
C GLN A 16 7.66 4.06 2.99
N ASP A 17 8.98 4.08 3.21
CA ASP A 17 9.90 4.92 2.44
C ASP A 17 9.85 4.69 0.92
N TYR A 18 9.84 3.42 0.49
CA TYR A 18 9.87 3.04 -0.92
C TYR A 18 8.57 3.45 -1.64
N HIS A 19 7.42 3.15 -1.02
CA HIS A 19 6.11 3.46 -1.59
C HIS A 19 5.88 4.98 -1.62
N LEU A 20 6.19 5.68 -0.53
CA LEU A 20 6.14 7.15 -0.47
C LEU A 20 7.01 7.77 -1.56
N ARG A 21 8.26 7.31 -1.73
CA ARG A 21 9.13 7.79 -2.82
C ARG A 21 8.53 7.49 -4.19
N SER A 22 8.01 6.28 -4.42
CA SER A 22 7.44 5.92 -5.72
C SER A 22 6.20 6.74 -6.10
N LEU A 23 5.40 7.16 -5.11
CA LEU A 23 4.21 7.98 -5.31
C LEU A 23 4.52 9.47 -5.40
N ILE A 24 5.29 9.97 -4.44
CA ILE A 24 5.54 11.40 -4.24
C ILE A 24 6.57 11.91 -5.25
N TRP A 25 7.61 11.14 -5.58
CA TRP A 25 8.70 11.62 -6.44
C TRP A 25 8.24 11.96 -7.87
N PRO A 26 7.42 11.14 -8.55
CA PRO A 26 6.87 11.52 -9.86
C PRO A 26 5.97 12.76 -9.79
N LEU A 27 5.15 12.88 -8.73
CA LEU A 27 4.27 14.02 -8.51
C LEU A 27 5.06 15.31 -8.26
N LEU A 28 6.04 15.28 -7.35
CA LEU A 28 6.89 16.43 -7.05
C LEU A 28 7.70 16.89 -8.26
N ASN A 29 8.25 15.96 -9.05
CA ASN A 29 9.00 16.34 -10.26
C ASN A 29 8.09 16.91 -11.35
N TYR A 30 6.87 16.40 -11.52
CA TYR A 30 5.92 16.97 -12.47
C TYR A 30 5.49 18.39 -12.10
N PHE A 31 5.20 18.64 -10.81
CA PHE A 31 4.69 19.93 -10.35
C PHE A 31 5.78 20.97 -10.06
N TYR A 32 6.96 20.56 -9.60
CA TYR A 32 7.95 21.48 -9.02
C TYR A 32 9.34 21.46 -9.67
N ASN A 33 9.71 20.44 -10.45
CA ASN A 33 11.09 20.35 -10.97
C ASN A 33 11.15 20.07 -12.48
N ARG A 34 11.23 21.15 -13.27
CA ARG A 34 11.26 21.13 -14.74
C ARG A 34 12.61 20.68 -15.33
N ASP A 35 13.67 20.65 -14.52
CA ASP A 35 15.04 20.38 -14.95
C ASP A 35 15.44 18.90 -14.76
N PHE A 36 14.51 18.03 -14.37
CA PHE A 36 14.78 16.61 -14.23
C PHE A 36 15.02 15.96 -15.61
N PRO A 37 16.02 15.08 -15.79
CA PRO A 37 16.35 14.48 -17.10
C PRO A 37 15.21 13.69 -17.75
N LEU A 38 14.23 13.25 -16.95
CA LEU A 38 13.03 12.57 -17.43
C LEU A 38 11.79 13.46 -17.44
N TYR A 39 11.90 14.77 -17.18
CA TYR A 39 10.78 15.70 -17.12
C TYR A 39 9.96 15.70 -18.41
N SER A 40 10.59 15.59 -19.58
CA SER A 40 9.87 15.52 -20.87
C SER A 40 9.05 14.23 -21.03
N LYS A 41 9.60 13.08 -20.60
CA LYS A 41 8.88 11.79 -20.58
C LYS A 41 7.77 11.77 -19.53
N ALA A 42 8.06 12.25 -18.33
CA ALA A 42 7.07 12.44 -17.28
C ALA A 42 5.95 13.36 -17.81
N ARG A 43 6.28 14.54 -18.32
CA ARG A 43 5.32 15.48 -18.89
C ARG A 43 4.45 14.84 -19.96
N ALA A 44 4.97 14.02 -20.88
CA ALA A 44 4.15 13.33 -21.88
C ALA A 44 3.14 12.37 -21.24
N ILE A 45 3.57 11.56 -20.26
CA ILE A 45 2.72 10.61 -19.52
C ILE A 45 1.68 11.32 -18.66
N PHE A 46 2.10 12.39 -17.98
CA PHE A 46 1.25 13.21 -17.11
C PHE A 46 0.28 14.08 -17.91
N SER A 47 0.66 14.59 -19.09
CA SER A 47 -0.23 15.40 -19.93
C SER A 47 -1.37 14.57 -20.50
N SER A 48 -1.08 13.32 -20.88
CA SER A 48 -2.08 12.37 -21.39
C SER A 48 -3.00 11.82 -20.29
N ASN A 49 -2.59 11.88 -19.02
CA ASN A 49 -3.35 11.39 -17.87
C ASN A 49 -3.54 12.45 -16.77
N HIS A 50 -3.61 13.73 -17.14
CA HIS A 50 -3.51 14.84 -16.19
C HIS A 50 -4.57 14.79 -15.08
N GLN A 51 -5.80 14.42 -15.44
CA GLN A 51 -6.88 14.29 -14.46
C GLN A 51 -6.65 13.16 -13.46
N TYR A 52 -6.10 12.03 -13.91
CA TYR A 52 -5.77 10.90 -13.03
C TYR A 52 -4.75 11.34 -11.98
N PHE A 53 -3.65 11.98 -12.41
CA PHE A 53 -2.61 12.41 -11.49
C PHE A 53 -3.07 13.53 -10.56
N LYS A 54 -3.94 14.43 -11.01
CA LYS A 54 -4.55 15.43 -10.13
C LYS A 54 -5.40 14.77 -9.04
N ARG A 55 -6.22 13.77 -9.39
CA ARG A 55 -7.01 13.01 -8.42
C ARG A 55 -6.12 12.21 -7.47
N LEU A 56 -5.06 11.60 -7.98
CA LEU A 56 -4.09 10.87 -7.16
C LEU A 56 -3.39 11.79 -6.16
N ALA A 57 -2.93 12.96 -6.61
CA ALA A 57 -2.30 13.96 -5.75
C ALA A 57 -3.25 14.42 -4.63
N GLN A 58 -4.49 14.73 -4.99
CA GLN A 58 -5.55 15.10 -4.04
C GLN A 58 -5.79 13.97 -3.02
N PHE A 59 -5.94 12.74 -3.50
CA PHE A 59 -6.16 11.57 -2.65
C PHE A 59 -5.01 11.32 -1.68
N ILE A 60 -3.76 11.44 -2.15
CA ILE A 60 -2.58 11.32 -1.30
C ILE A 60 -2.55 12.40 -0.23
N TYR A 61 -2.80 13.65 -0.61
CA TYR A 61 -2.84 14.77 0.32
C TYR A 61 -3.92 14.60 1.41
N GLU A 62 -5.11 14.13 1.02
CA GLU A 62 -6.22 13.89 1.96
C GLU A 62 -5.97 12.72 2.92
N ASN A 63 -5.02 11.82 2.61
CA ASN A 63 -4.73 10.61 3.39
C ASN A 63 -3.24 10.50 3.77
N GLU A 64 -2.50 11.61 3.78
CA GLU A 64 -1.04 11.61 3.94
C GLU A 64 -0.58 10.87 5.21
N GLU A 65 -1.28 11.10 6.34
CA GLU A 65 -1.00 10.47 7.63
C GLU A 65 -1.09 8.93 7.57
N ASP A 66 -1.94 8.40 6.70
CA ASP A 66 -2.13 6.95 6.58
C ASP A 66 -0.95 6.28 5.89
N PHE A 67 -0.26 6.99 4.99
CA PHE A 67 0.82 6.43 4.17
C PHE A 67 2.19 6.46 4.85
N GLU A 68 2.33 7.12 6.00
CA GLU A 68 3.63 7.21 6.70
C GLU A 68 4.06 5.85 7.27
N TYR A 69 3.17 5.23 8.04
CA TYR A 69 3.40 3.96 8.71
C TYR A 69 2.24 3.01 8.48
N GLY A 70 2.55 1.75 8.21
CA GLY A 70 1.56 0.70 8.11
C GLY A 70 2.17 -0.62 7.70
N ILE A 71 1.34 -1.52 7.20
CA ILE A 71 1.76 -2.86 6.80
C ILE A 71 1.05 -3.28 5.52
N TRP A 72 1.72 -4.14 4.76
CA TRP A 72 1.11 -4.87 3.66
C TRP A 72 0.67 -6.24 4.15
N ALA A 73 -0.57 -6.61 3.84
CA ALA A 73 -1.18 -7.87 4.22
C ALA A 73 -2.08 -8.42 3.10
N PHE A 74 -2.51 -9.66 3.27
CA PHE A 74 -3.43 -10.36 2.39
C PHE A 74 -4.57 -10.96 3.21
N ILE A 75 -5.73 -11.18 2.60
CA ILE A 75 -6.76 -12.03 3.20
C ILE A 75 -6.22 -13.48 3.18
N ASP A 76 -6.34 -14.16 4.31
CA ASP A 76 -5.94 -15.57 4.42
C ASP A 76 -6.72 -16.44 3.42
N GLY A 77 -6.02 -17.33 2.72
CA GLY A 77 -6.59 -18.14 1.62
C GLY A 77 -6.70 -17.45 0.26
N HIS A 78 -6.39 -16.15 0.18
CA HIS A 78 -6.45 -15.34 -1.04
C HIS A 78 -5.08 -14.84 -1.51
N VAL A 79 -4.00 -15.47 -1.03
CA VAL A 79 -2.62 -15.09 -1.38
C VAL A 79 -2.33 -15.49 -2.82
N ASN A 80 -2.03 -14.51 -3.67
CA ASN A 80 -1.50 -14.77 -5.00
C ASN A 80 0.03 -14.87 -4.95
N ASN A 81 0.60 -15.95 -5.50
CA ASN A 81 2.06 -16.15 -5.60
C ASN A 81 2.77 -15.01 -6.34
N ALA A 82 2.11 -14.36 -7.31
CA ALA A 82 2.68 -13.20 -8.00
C ALA A 82 2.98 -12.04 -7.03
N SER A 83 2.15 -11.87 -6.01
CA SER A 83 2.30 -10.85 -4.98
C SER A 83 3.46 -11.15 -4.02
N LEU A 84 4.06 -12.34 -4.06
CA LEU A 84 5.23 -12.71 -3.25
C LEU A 84 6.55 -12.65 -4.04
N ASN A 85 6.49 -12.49 -5.37
CA ASN A 85 7.67 -12.48 -6.23
C ASN A 85 8.65 -11.33 -5.93
N HIS A 86 8.21 -10.28 -5.23
CA HIS A 86 9.09 -9.16 -4.84
C HIS A 86 9.93 -9.47 -3.59
N LEU A 87 9.66 -10.57 -2.88
CA LEU A 87 10.43 -10.97 -1.71
C LEU A 87 11.71 -11.67 -2.16
N ASN A 88 12.84 -10.94 -2.15
CA ASN A 88 14.17 -11.45 -2.53
C ASN A 88 14.74 -12.50 -1.56
N LYS A 89 14.07 -12.76 -0.43
CA LYS A 89 14.45 -13.76 0.56
C LYS A 89 13.20 -14.37 1.20
N ARG A 90 13.34 -15.57 1.74
CA ARG A 90 12.30 -16.18 2.58
C ARG A 90 12.14 -15.36 3.86
N VAL A 91 10.91 -15.02 4.19
CA VAL A 91 10.54 -14.29 5.42
C VAL A 91 9.53 -15.11 6.21
N SER A 92 9.40 -14.80 7.50
CA SER A 92 8.41 -15.45 8.37
C SER A 92 6.98 -15.13 7.92
N VAL A 93 6.08 -16.08 8.14
CA VAL A 93 4.66 -15.96 7.85
C VAL A 93 3.90 -15.76 9.15
N TRP A 94 3.07 -14.72 9.19
CA TRP A 94 2.26 -14.36 10.33
C TRP A 94 0.80 -14.32 9.94
N LYS A 95 -0.05 -14.68 10.89
CA LYS A 95 -1.51 -14.66 10.76
C LYS A 95 -2.11 -13.84 11.89
N ALA A 96 -3.19 -13.14 11.61
CA ALA A 96 -3.93 -12.37 12.60
C ALA A 96 -5.41 -12.30 12.25
N GLU A 97 -6.20 -11.79 13.18
CA GLU A 97 -7.60 -11.42 12.96
C GLU A 97 -7.73 -9.90 12.90
N ILE A 98 -8.68 -9.44 12.09
CA ILE A 98 -8.98 -8.02 11.91
C ILE A 98 -10.48 -7.83 11.69
N PRO A 99 -11.11 -6.76 12.25
CA PRO A 99 -12.52 -6.49 12.01
C PRO A 99 -12.85 -6.15 10.56
N ASP A 100 -14.09 -6.39 10.18
CA ASP A 100 -14.56 -6.23 8.80
C ASP A 100 -14.83 -4.76 8.42
N HIS A 101 -14.86 -3.85 9.40
CA HIS A 101 -15.11 -2.41 9.21
C HIS A 101 -13.85 -1.58 8.98
N ILE A 102 -12.69 -2.23 8.86
CA ILE A 102 -11.41 -1.54 8.70
C ILE A 102 -11.24 -1.03 7.27
N TYR A 103 -10.79 0.22 7.15
CA TYR A 103 -10.37 0.78 5.87
C TYR A 103 -8.94 0.37 5.53
N VAL A 104 -8.75 -0.03 4.28
CA VAL A 104 -7.46 -0.40 3.70
C VAL A 104 -7.28 0.30 2.36
N TYR A 105 -6.05 0.29 1.88
CA TYR A 105 -5.68 0.87 0.58
C TYR A 105 -5.30 -0.22 -0.41
N ASP A 106 -5.59 0.05 -1.68
CA ASP A 106 -5.20 -0.81 -2.78
C ASP A 106 -3.67 -0.84 -2.96
N VAL A 107 -3.18 -1.76 -3.81
CA VAL A 107 -1.75 -1.91 -4.10
C VAL A 107 -1.12 -0.67 -4.74
N ASN A 108 -1.89 0.15 -5.44
CA ASN A 108 -1.41 1.37 -6.07
C ASN A 108 -1.54 2.60 -5.16
N LEU A 109 -2.09 2.43 -3.95
CA LEU A 109 -2.33 3.49 -2.97
C LEU A 109 -3.11 4.68 -3.56
N ASN A 110 -4.06 4.40 -4.44
CA ASN A 110 -4.89 5.40 -5.11
C ASN A 110 -6.38 5.25 -4.79
N GLU A 111 -6.75 4.18 -4.08
CA GLU A 111 -8.10 3.93 -3.62
C GLU A 111 -8.11 3.45 -2.16
N LYS A 112 -9.16 3.85 -1.44
CA LYS A 112 -9.46 3.44 -0.06
C LYS A 112 -10.79 2.72 -0.03
N TYR A 113 -10.85 1.58 0.64
CA TYR A 113 -12.07 0.79 0.73
C TYR A 113 -12.10 -0.06 2.00
N LEU A 114 -13.27 -0.62 2.34
CA LEU A 114 -13.40 -1.55 3.44
C LEU A 114 -12.70 -2.87 3.10
N ILE A 115 -12.09 -3.52 4.09
CA ILE A 115 -11.40 -4.82 3.89
C ILE A 115 -12.32 -5.93 3.36
N THR A 116 -13.63 -5.78 3.52
CA THR A 116 -14.65 -6.69 2.96
C THR A 116 -14.90 -6.50 1.46
N ASP A 117 -14.37 -5.44 0.86
CA ASP A 117 -14.45 -5.23 -0.58
C ASP A 117 -13.73 -6.36 -1.33
N LYS A 118 -14.34 -6.85 -2.42
CA LYS A 118 -13.78 -7.95 -3.22
C LYS A 118 -12.37 -7.64 -3.74
N ARG A 119 -12.01 -6.37 -3.94
CA ARG A 119 -10.65 -5.95 -4.33
C ARG A 119 -9.58 -6.46 -3.35
N ALA A 120 -9.89 -6.49 -2.04
CA ALA A 120 -8.98 -7.00 -1.00
C ALA A 120 -8.71 -8.51 -1.11
N GLN A 121 -9.54 -9.26 -1.85
CA GLN A 121 -9.40 -10.70 -2.06
C GLN A 121 -8.50 -11.05 -3.24
N PHE A 122 -8.19 -10.10 -4.13
CA PHE A 122 -7.39 -10.37 -5.33
C PHE A 122 -5.93 -10.01 -5.18
N PHE A 123 -5.66 -8.93 -4.44
CA PHE A 123 -4.32 -8.39 -4.26
C PHE A 123 -4.02 -8.18 -2.77
N GLY A 124 -2.76 -7.93 -2.47
CA GLY A 124 -2.40 -7.39 -1.16
C GLY A 124 -3.05 -6.02 -0.96
N PHE A 125 -3.13 -5.59 0.28
CA PHE A 125 -3.63 -4.27 0.63
C PHE A 125 -2.77 -3.70 1.74
N PHE A 126 -2.77 -2.37 1.79
CA PHE A 126 -2.06 -1.64 2.82
C PHE A 126 -3.01 -1.28 3.95
N ILE A 127 -2.62 -1.66 5.18
CA ILE A 127 -3.33 -1.29 6.40
C ILE A 127 -2.52 -0.18 7.07
N PRO A 128 -3.08 1.04 7.22
CA PRO A 128 -2.38 2.13 7.88
C PRO A 128 -2.24 1.85 9.38
N SER A 129 -1.20 2.40 10.00
CA SER A 129 -0.83 2.14 11.39
C SER A 129 -1.98 2.38 12.38
N LYS A 130 -2.81 3.40 12.15
CA LYS A 130 -3.96 3.74 13.00
C LYS A 130 -5.00 2.62 13.11
N GLU A 131 -5.08 1.75 12.10
CA GLU A 131 -6.02 0.61 12.05
C GLU A 131 -5.41 -0.65 12.68
N LEU A 132 -4.09 -0.69 12.87
CA LEU A 132 -3.40 -1.87 13.44
C LEU A 132 -3.76 -2.13 14.90
N LYS A 133 -4.27 -1.13 15.62
CA LYS A 133 -4.79 -1.30 16.99
C LYS A 133 -5.96 -2.29 17.07
N PHE A 134 -6.62 -2.57 15.94
CA PHE A 134 -7.72 -3.52 15.85
C PHE A 134 -7.28 -4.93 15.45
N VAL A 135 -6.00 -5.12 15.12
CA VAL A 135 -5.46 -6.44 14.79
C VAL A 135 -5.29 -7.25 16.08
N SER A 136 -5.84 -8.46 16.10
CA SER A 136 -5.78 -9.38 17.23
C SER A 136 -5.23 -10.75 16.83
N ASP A 137 -5.00 -11.61 17.82
CA ASP A 137 -4.66 -13.03 17.62
C ASP A 137 -3.45 -13.27 16.71
N VAL A 138 -2.45 -12.38 16.82
CA VAL A 138 -1.22 -12.43 16.02
C VAL A 138 -0.43 -13.68 16.36
N LYS A 139 -0.19 -14.53 15.35
CA LYS A 139 0.53 -15.79 15.47
C LYS A 139 1.53 -15.95 14.33
N LYS A 140 2.76 -16.34 14.67
CA LYS A 140 3.74 -16.80 13.68
C LYS A 140 3.38 -18.24 13.28
N ILE A 141 3.31 -18.51 11.98
CA ILE A 141 2.86 -19.80 11.43
C ILE A 141 3.86 -20.43 10.45
N GLY A 142 4.97 -19.77 10.13
CA GLY A 142 6.01 -20.29 9.24
C GLY A 142 7.21 -19.37 9.10
#